data_AF-A0A212IVQ7-F1
#
_entry.id   AF-A0A212IVQ7-F1
#
_cell.length_a   1.000
_cell.length_b   1.000
_cell.length_c   1.000
_cell.angle_alpha   90.00
_cell.angle_beta   90.00
_cell.angle_gamma   90.00
#
_symmetry.space_group_name_H-M   'P 1'
#
loop_
_entity.id
_entity.type
_entity.pdbx_description
1 polymer ?
#
loop_
_entity_poly.entity_id
_entity_poly.type
_entity_poly.pdbx_seq_one_letter_code
_entity_poly.pdbx_strand_id
1 'polypeptide(L)'
;MYKMKKLYVSLIILLFILLTGCFQINTENPEKAFRYWTHIPLPNSEVEVLNGKYWQSGHLTLEYEAYLQLVASRDWCDELIRLNNLTMDTSEWYCPKDVPSWFFPPDTFIQYKSPHNPQFRFWMQQKGDTVYIYDLQL
;
A
#
# COMPACT_ATOMS: atom_id res chain seq x y z
N MET A 1 13.45 -30.05 -42.35
CA MET A 1 12.82 -28.72 -42.25
C MET A 1 11.67 -28.61 -41.23
N TYR A 2 10.85 -29.64 -41.00
CA TYR A 2 9.68 -29.56 -40.11
C TYR A 2 10.00 -29.41 -38.61
N LYS A 3 11.09 -30.02 -38.13
CA LYS A 3 11.54 -29.98 -36.72
C LYS A 3 12.04 -28.59 -36.28
N MET A 4 12.72 -27.84 -37.16
CA MET A 4 13.21 -26.49 -36.85
C MET A 4 12.05 -25.49 -36.70
N LYS A 5 11.00 -25.60 -37.52
CA LYS A 5 9.80 -24.73 -37.40
C LYS A 5 9.12 -24.86 -36.04
N LYS A 6 9.06 -26.07 -35.46
CA LYS A 6 8.52 -26.29 -34.10
C LYS A 6 9.39 -25.67 -33.01
N LEU A 7 10.71 -25.70 -33.17
CA LEU A 7 11.66 -25.09 -32.23
C LEU A 7 11.51 -23.55 -32.19
N TYR A 8 11.41 -22.91 -33.36
CA TYR A 8 11.17 -21.47 -33.47
C TYR A 8 9.82 -21.05 -32.86
N VAL A 9 8.76 -21.84 -33.07
CA VAL A 9 7.45 -21.56 -32.48
C VAL A 9 7.49 -21.67 -30.95
N SER A 10 8.14 -22.70 -30.39
CA SER A 10 8.35 -22.80 -28.94
C SER A 10 9.18 -21.64 -28.37
N LEU A 11 10.22 -21.20 -29.10
CA LEU A 11 11.06 -20.08 -28.68
C LEU A 11 10.28 -18.76 -28.66
N ILE A 12 9.42 -18.53 -29.65
CA ILE A 12 8.54 -17.35 -29.73
C ILE A 12 7.52 -17.36 -28.59
N ILE A 13 6.90 -18.50 -28.29
CA ILE A 13 5.94 -18.62 -27.17
C ILE A 13 6.63 -18.36 -25.83
N LEU A 14 7.83 -18.90 -25.61
CA LEU A 14 8.62 -18.64 -24.41
C LEU A 14 8.98 -17.15 -24.27
N LEU A 15 9.33 -16.49 -25.39
CA LEU A 15 9.64 -15.07 -25.42
C LEU A 15 8.41 -14.21 -25.07
N PHE A 16 7.22 -14.57 -25.58
CA PHE A 16 5.98 -13.88 -25.22
C PHE A 16 5.62 -14.04 -23.74
N ILE A 17 5.82 -15.22 -23.15
CA ILE A 17 5.55 -15.46 -21.71
C ILE A 17 6.49 -14.64 -20.81
N LEU A 18 7.74 -14.40 -21.24
CA LEU A 18 8.71 -13.58 -20.50
C LEU A 18 8.43 -12.07 -20.59
N LEU A 19 7.57 -11.63 -21.52
CA LEU A 19 7.29 -10.21 -21.77
C LEU A 19 5.93 -9.73 -21.20
N THR A 20 5.08 -10.61 -20.68
CA THR A 20 3.71 -10.24 -20.24
C THR A 20 3.58 -9.83 -18.77
N GLY A 21 4.67 -9.79 -18.00
CA GLY A 21 4.60 -9.77 -16.55
C GLY A 21 4.95 -8.45 -15.85
N CYS A 22 4.57 -7.27 -16.34
CA CYS A 22 4.85 -6.03 -15.60
C CYS A 22 3.87 -4.89 -15.87
N PHE A 23 2.73 -4.82 -15.15
CA PHE A 23 1.87 -3.63 -15.19
C PHE A 23 1.97 -2.88 -13.88
N GLN A 24 2.52 -1.66 -13.96
CA GLN A 24 2.51 -0.72 -12.85
C GLN A 24 1.07 -0.39 -12.47
N ILE A 25 0.80 -0.35 -11.17
CA ILE A 25 -0.46 0.18 -10.63
C ILE A 25 -0.20 1.61 -10.19
N ASN A 26 -1.07 2.53 -10.58
CA ASN A 26 -1.10 3.87 -10.05
C ASN A 26 -2.57 4.30 -9.96
N THR A 27 -3.04 4.60 -8.76
CA THR A 27 -4.43 5.00 -8.55
C THR A 27 -4.56 6.00 -7.41
N GLU A 28 -5.39 7.01 -7.63
CA GLU A 28 -5.86 7.94 -6.61
C GLU A 28 -7.34 7.70 -6.26
N ASN A 29 -7.91 6.57 -6.73
CA ASN A 29 -9.25 6.17 -6.33
C ASN A 29 -9.15 5.55 -4.92
N PRO A 30 -9.86 6.10 -3.90
CA PRO A 30 -9.69 5.67 -2.52
C PRO A 30 -9.94 4.16 -2.31
N GLU A 31 -11.06 3.64 -2.81
CA GLU A 31 -11.41 2.23 -2.65
C GLU A 31 -10.40 1.29 -3.34
N LYS A 32 -9.94 1.65 -4.54
CA LYS A 32 -8.92 0.87 -5.23
C LYS A 32 -7.59 0.89 -4.48
N ALA A 33 -7.16 2.06 -3.99
CA ALA A 33 -5.92 2.22 -3.24
C ALA A 33 -5.93 1.33 -1.98
N PHE A 34 -7.01 1.38 -1.20
CA PHE A 34 -7.17 0.55 -0.01
C PHE A 34 -7.20 -0.94 -0.34
N ARG A 35 -7.91 -1.34 -1.41
CA ARG A 35 -7.96 -2.74 -1.85
C ARG A 35 -6.60 -3.25 -2.32
N TYR A 36 -5.81 -2.43 -3.02
CA TYR A 36 -4.46 -2.84 -3.43
C TYR A 36 -3.52 -2.96 -2.24
N TRP A 37 -3.63 -2.06 -1.25
CA TRP A 37 -2.80 -2.11 -0.05
C TRP A 37 -3.16 -3.29 0.89
N THR A 38 -4.45 -3.54 1.14
CA THR A 38 -4.90 -4.57 2.09
C THR A 38 -5.17 -5.95 1.47
N HIS A 39 -5.44 -5.99 0.16
CA HIS A 39 -6.10 -7.12 -0.52
C HIS A 39 -7.50 -7.49 0.03
N ILE A 40 -8.12 -6.63 0.85
CA ILE A 40 -9.46 -6.83 1.39
C ILE A 40 -10.48 -6.18 0.45
N PRO A 41 -11.59 -6.88 0.11
CA PRO A 41 -12.67 -6.27 -0.66
C PRO A 41 -13.44 -5.25 0.19
N LEU A 42 -13.82 -4.13 -0.43
CA LEU A 42 -14.80 -3.17 0.10
C LEU A 42 -16.20 -3.48 -0.46
N PRO A 43 -17.29 -3.08 0.24
CA PRO A 43 -17.32 -2.31 1.48
C PRO A 43 -16.90 -3.12 2.72
N ASN A 44 -16.23 -2.46 3.66
CA ASN A 44 -15.89 -3.00 4.98
C ASN A 44 -16.65 -2.18 6.03
N SER A 45 -17.37 -2.84 6.94
CA SER A 45 -18.14 -2.17 8.00
C SER A 45 -17.27 -1.45 9.03
N GLU A 46 -15.98 -1.77 9.09
CA GLU A 46 -15.04 -1.23 10.07
C GLU A 46 -14.18 -0.09 9.50
N VAL A 47 -14.16 0.08 8.18
CA VAL A 47 -13.29 1.03 7.48
C VAL A 47 -13.99 1.70 6.31
N GLU A 48 -14.00 3.02 6.32
CA GLU A 48 -14.33 3.88 5.19
C GLU A 48 -13.07 4.60 4.70
N VAL A 49 -12.86 4.63 3.39
CA VAL A 49 -11.67 5.27 2.79
C VAL A 49 -12.05 6.67 2.34
N LEU A 50 -11.54 7.70 3.02
CA LEU A 50 -11.77 9.10 2.65
C LEU A 50 -10.91 9.50 1.45
N ASN A 51 -9.61 9.19 1.51
CA ASN A 51 -8.66 9.44 0.44
C ASN A 51 -7.66 8.29 0.34
N GLY A 52 -7.17 8.03 -0.87
CA GLY A 52 -6.16 7.00 -1.08
C GLY A 52 -5.35 7.24 -2.34
N LYS A 53 -4.04 7.06 -2.24
CA LYS A 53 -3.11 7.00 -3.37
C LYS A 53 -2.27 5.73 -3.21
N TYR A 54 -2.20 4.95 -4.28
CA TYR A 54 -1.42 3.72 -4.31
C TYR A 54 -0.64 3.63 -5.61
N TRP A 55 0.66 3.43 -5.47
CA TRP A 55 1.56 3.09 -6.55
C TRP A 55 2.20 1.75 -6.26
N GLN A 56 2.34 0.90 -7.29
CA GLN A 56 3.08 -0.35 -7.22
C GLN A 56 3.86 -0.53 -8.51
N SER A 57 5.11 -0.96 -8.38
CA SER A 57 5.96 -1.24 -9.53
C SER A 57 5.38 -2.38 -10.38
N GLY A 58 5.70 -2.35 -11.66
CA GLY A 58 5.39 -3.47 -12.54
C GLY A 58 6.35 -4.65 -12.33
N HIS A 59 7.41 -4.54 -11.53
CA HIS A 59 8.45 -5.56 -11.49
C HIS A 59 8.02 -6.82 -10.71
N LEU A 60 8.85 -7.88 -10.78
CA LEU A 60 8.62 -9.12 -10.04
C LEU A 60 8.66 -8.89 -8.52
N THR A 61 9.41 -7.90 -8.06
CA THR A 61 9.45 -7.44 -6.67
C THR A 61 8.22 -6.59 -6.36
N LEU A 62 7.53 -6.90 -5.26
CA LEU A 62 6.41 -6.11 -4.76
C LEU A 62 6.93 -4.82 -4.10
N GLU A 63 7.28 -3.86 -4.94
CA GLU A 63 7.60 -2.49 -4.55
C GLU A 63 6.34 -1.65 -4.64
N TYR A 64 5.99 -0.94 -3.58
CA TYR A 64 4.80 -0.10 -3.55
C TYR A 64 4.93 1.08 -2.61
N GLU A 65 4.10 2.09 -2.84
CA GLU A 65 3.90 3.24 -1.98
C GLU A 65 2.41 3.49 -1.81
N ALA A 66 1.96 3.58 -0.56
CA ALA A 66 0.57 3.82 -0.19
C ALA A 66 0.45 5.03 0.74
N TYR A 67 -0.51 5.89 0.41
CA TYR A 67 -1.03 6.94 1.28
C TYR A 67 -2.52 6.70 1.46
N LEU A 68 -3.00 6.61 2.69
CA LEU A 68 -4.41 6.39 3.00
C LEU A 68 -4.86 7.33 4.11
N GLN A 69 -6.05 7.89 3.94
CA GLN A 69 -6.80 8.57 4.99
C GLN A 69 -8.12 7.82 5.15
N LEU A 70 -8.35 7.26 6.33
CA LEU A 70 -9.47 6.36 6.61
C LEU A 70 -10.31 6.91 7.77
N VAL A 71 -11.60 6.60 7.76
CA VAL A 71 -12.37 6.50 8.99
C VAL A 71 -12.37 5.02 9.40
N ALA A 72 -11.91 4.72 10.62
CA ALA A 72 -11.77 3.33 11.06
C ALA A 72 -12.22 3.14 12.50
N SER A 73 -12.83 1.99 12.79
CA SER A 73 -13.18 1.61 14.14
C SER A 73 -11.93 1.47 15.03
N ARG A 74 -12.13 1.65 16.34
CA ARG A 74 -11.04 1.45 17.31
C ARG A 74 -10.51 0.01 17.25
N ASP A 75 -11.39 -0.96 17.11
CA ASP A 75 -11.03 -2.38 17.05
C ASP A 75 -10.14 -2.69 15.83
N TRP A 76 -10.48 -2.11 14.67
CA TRP A 76 -9.66 -2.25 13.47
C TRP A 76 -8.27 -1.65 13.65
N CYS A 77 -8.19 -0.46 14.26
CA CYS A 77 -6.91 0.19 14.55
C CYS A 77 -6.06 -0.64 15.53
N ASP A 78 -6.68 -1.16 16.60
CA ASP A 78 -5.99 -1.97 17.60
C ASP A 78 -5.52 -3.31 17.02
N GLU A 79 -6.29 -3.89 16.09
CA GLU A 79 -5.87 -5.07 15.34
C GLU A 79 -4.70 -4.76 14.39
N LEU A 80 -4.74 -3.63 13.65
CA LEU A 80 -3.63 -3.20 12.80
C LEU A 80 -2.33 -3.05 13.61
N ILE A 81 -2.41 -2.40 14.77
CA ILE A 81 -1.29 -2.24 15.71
C ILE A 81 -0.77 -3.61 16.15
N ARG A 82 -1.66 -4.50 16.58
CA ARG A 82 -1.32 -5.82 17.10
C ARG A 82 -0.68 -6.72 16.04
N LEU A 83 -1.28 -6.81 14.86
CA LEU A 83 -0.82 -7.70 13.78
C LEU A 83 0.53 -7.27 13.21
N ASN A 84 0.80 -5.96 13.18
CA ASN A 84 2.05 -5.41 12.66
C ASN A 84 3.09 -5.10 13.75
N ASN A 85 2.83 -5.44 15.01
CA ASN A 85 3.66 -5.13 16.17
C ASN A 85 4.05 -3.64 16.23
N LEU A 86 3.12 -2.75 15.92
CA LEU A 86 3.39 -1.32 15.84
C LEU A 86 3.74 -0.76 17.23
N THR A 87 4.71 0.14 17.27
CA THR A 87 5.13 0.82 18.50
C THR A 87 5.01 2.32 18.34
N MET A 88 4.71 3.01 19.44
CA MET A 88 4.62 4.47 19.45
C MET A 88 5.95 5.06 18.97
N ASP A 89 5.87 6.01 18.06
CA ASP A 89 7.02 6.65 17.46
C ASP A 89 7.03 8.14 17.79
N THR A 90 8.09 8.59 18.46
CA THR A 90 8.28 10.00 18.82
C THR A 90 9.28 10.69 17.88
N SER A 91 9.75 10.00 16.84
CA SER A 91 10.68 10.57 15.87
C SER A 91 9.94 11.38 14.80
N GLU A 92 10.60 12.43 14.31
CA GLU A 92 10.09 13.18 13.16
C GLU A 92 10.02 12.26 11.93
N TRP A 93 8.86 12.26 11.27
CA TRP A 93 8.71 11.58 9.99
C TRP A 93 9.21 12.49 8.87
N TYR A 94 10.15 11.98 8.08
CA TYR A 94 10.60 12.66 6.87
C TYR A 94 9.51 12.54 5.80
N CYS A 95 8.76 13.63 5.58
CA CYS A 95 7.73 13.73 4.56
C CYS A 95 8.35 13.66 3.15
N PRO A 96 7.97 12.69 2.30
CA PRO A 96 8.43 12.62 0.91
C PRO A 96 8.01 13.85 0.09
N LYS A 97 8.75 14.17 -0.98
CA LYS A 97 8.50 15.37 -1.81
C LYS A 97 7.16 15.33 -2.54
N ASP A 98 6.68 14.15 -2.93
CA ASP A 98 5.49 13.96 -3.76
C ASP A 98 4.27 13.48 -2.96
N VAL A 99 4.20 13.90 -1.69
CA VAL A 99 3.09 13.62 -0.78
C VAL A 99 1.78 14.21 -1.33
N PRO A 100 0.66 13.48 -1.27
CA PRO A 100 -0.63 14.03 -1.66
C PRO A 100 -1.02 15.25 -0.81
N SER A 101 -1.65 16.26 -1.42
CA SER A 101 -2.03 17.51 -0.73
C SER A 101 -3.01 17.34 0.44
N TRP A 102 -3.65 16.18 0.55
CA TRP A 102 -4.56 15.81 1.65
C TRP A 102 -3.88 14.98 2.74
N PHE A 103 -2.64 14.52 2.54
CA PHE A 103 -1.91 13.67 3.47
C PHE A 103 -1.08 14.49 4.46
N PHE A 104 -1.79 15.11 5.41
CA PHE A 104 -1.17 15.85 6.51
C PHE A 104 -1.79 15.41 7.84
N PRO A 105 -1.27 14.34 8.46
CA PRO A 105 -1.73 13.90 9.77
C PRO A 105 -1.59 15.03 10.79
N PRO A 106 -2.62 15.35 11.59
CA PRO A 106 -2.51 16.41 12.59
C PRO A 106 -1.47 16.09 13.66
N ASP A 107 -0.75 17.11 14.15
CA ASP A 107 0.26 16.96 15.22
C ASP A 107 -0.28 16.40 16.54
N THR A 108 -1.61 16.44 16.72
CA THR A 108 -2.28 15.86 17.90
C THR A 108 -2.47 14.34 17.81
N PHE A 109 -2.19 13.73 16.67
CA PHE A 109 -2.35 12.29 16.46
C PHE A 109 -1.14 11.55 17.03
N ILE A 110 -1.41 10.35 17.56
CA ILE A 110 -0.35 9.47 18.03
C ILE A 110 0.23 8.76 16.81
N GLN A 111 1.54 8.90 16.61
CA GLN A 111 2.28 8.22 15.56
C GLN A 111 2.77 6.85 16.03
N TYR A 112 2.69 5.87 15.14
CA TYR A 112 3.20 4.53 15.31
C TYR A 112 4.09 4.16 14.13
N LYS A 113 5.07 3.29 14.38
CA LYS A 113 5.95 2.70 13.36
C LYS A 113 5.99 1.18 13.46
N SER A 114 6.31 0.54 12.34
CA SER A 114 6.59 -0.89 12.32
C SER A 114 8.07 -1.15 12.62
N PRO A 115 8.40 -2.16 13.45
CA PRO A 115 9.78 -2.61 13.60
C PRO A 115 10.29 -3.38 12.37
N HIS A 116 9.39 -3.85 11.51
CA HIS A 116 9.71 -4.67 10.33
C HIS A 116 9.77 -3.83 9.04
N ASN A 117 9.00 -2.75 8.97
CA ASN A 117 9.08 -1.77 7.89
C ASN A 117 9.40 -0.37 8.47
N PRO A 118 10.66 0.09 8.38
CA PRO A 118 11.06 1.42 8.87
C PRO A 118 10.35 2.59 8.20
N GLN A 119 9.74 2.40 7.03
CA GLN A 119 9.01 3.45 6.32
C GLN A 119 7.51 3.46 6.62
N PHE A 120 6.99 2.38 7.19
CA PHE A 120 5.58 2.34 7.60
C PHE A 120 5.32 3.33 8.73
N ARG A 121 4.29 4.15 8.56
CA ARG A 121 3.77 5.06 9.59
C ARG A 121 2.26 4.99 9.65
N PHE A 122 1.76 5.02 10.88
CA PHE A 122 0.34 5.04 11.18
C PHE A 122 0.07 6.14 12.20
N TRP A 123 -0.88 7.02 11.91
CA TRP A 123 -1.30 8.08 12.81
C TRP A 123 -2.76 7.88 13.16
N MET A 124 -3.07 7.88 14.46
CA MET A 124 -4.45 7.77 14.93
C MET A 124 -4.73 8.71 16.08
N GLN A 125 -5.98 9.16 16.16
CA GLN A 125 -6.49 9.81 17.35
C GLN A 125 -6.81 8.78 18.44
N GLN A 126 -6.62 9.14 19.70
CA GLN A 126 -6.84 8.25 20.85
C GLN A 126 -8.28 7.69 20.92
N LYS A 127 -9.28 8.46 20.44
CA LYS A 127 -10.69 8.06 20.44
C LYS A 127 -11.17 7.35 19.16
N GLY A 128 -10.32 7.19 18.15
CA GLY A 128 -10.63 6.46 16.90
C GLY A 128 -11.74 7.12 16.09
N ASP A 129 -11.37 7.82 15.03
CA ASP A 129 -12.34 8.25 14.03
C ASP A 129 -11.61 8.33 12.69
N THR A 130 -10.76 9.35 12.50
CA THR A 130 -9.86 9.45 11.34
C THR A 130 -8.46 8.91 11.64
N VAL A 131 -7.87 8.21 10.67
CA VAL A 131 -6.50 7.73 10.73
C VAL A 131 -5.77 7.98 9.40
N TYR A 132 -4.45 8.05 9.47
CA TYR A 132 -3.57 8.18 8.30
C TYR A 132 -2.57 7.03 8.27
N ILE A 133 -2.33 6.48 7.09
CA ILE A 133 -1.35 5.42 6.86
C ILE A 133 -0.43 5.85 5.72
N TYR A 134 0.87 5.79 5.98
CA TYR A 134 1.91 5.83 4.96
C TYR A 134 2.65 4.48 4.99
N ASP A 135 2.79 3.85 3.84
CA ASP A 135 3.51 2.59 3.72
C ASP A 135 4.33 2.58 2.44
N LEU A 136 5.64 2.39 2.59
CA LEU A 136 6.57 2.30 1.48
C LEU A 136 7.36 1.01 1.63
N GLN A 137 7.36 0.20 0.59
CA GLN A 137 8.15 -1.00 0.46
C GLN A 137 8.92 -0.92 -0.86
N LEU A 138 10.25 -0.95 -0.77
CA LEU A 138 11.20 -0.92 -1.88
C LEU A 138 12.08 -2.17 -1.87
#